data_AF-A0A2U9IEJ5-F1
#
_entry.id   AF-A0A2U9IEJ5-F1
#
_cell.length_a   1.000
_cell.length_b   1.000
_cell.length_c   1.000
_cell.angle_alpha   90.00
_cell.angle_beta   90.00
_cell.angle_gamma   90.00
#
_symmetry.space_group_name_H-M   'P 1'
#
loop_
_entity.id
_entity.type
_entity.pdbx_description
1 polymer ?
#
loop_
_entity_poly.entity_id
_entity_poly.type
_entity_poly.pdbx_seq_one_letter_code
_entity_poly.pdbx_strand_id
1 'polypeptide(L)'
;MIEKLEVTLDLICSEIAGLLSKSSIIESLVFKPGNASRYQDINSVKFRDILESAIISEESYKIACKRGFYSDRPIYDLLYRSIYISKIIDVNFSIFGTEISLLPLAYSSVLAYNLDSLISMSTQVVRSLDRDDSKWFSNSLNELKLSYLGTLSSMDFRNMEETLWNVFMYSSNEDSLIRNIVRNYEYSIEVYNIIRQNPCKDFENNIQTAFIRILSKVPDGLIYRKFGARVALRVSDYASKLPECPSQSDLYEFNKFLVSNKYNPGSTADIIATGLALYNLDKWYEKTRLNIRLPLPRGCDRIYK
;
A
#
# COMPACT_ATOMS: atom_id res chain seq x y z
N MET A 1 20.37 -27.44 -10.99
CA MET A 1 19.44 -27.29 -9.84
C MET A 1 19.29 -25.83 -9.45
N ILE A 2 20.40 -25.10 -9.28
CA ILE A 2 20.42 -23.65 -9.00
C ILE A 2 19.76 -22.84 -10.14
N GLU A 3 20.14 -23.09 -11.40
CA GLU A 3 19.55 -22.40 -12.56
C GLU A 3 18.02 -22.58 -12.66
N LYS A 4 17.51 -23.78 -12.33
CA LYS A 4 16.07 -24.05 -12.27
C LYS A 4 15.37 -23.31 -11.13
N LEU A 5 16.05 -23.13 -9.99
CA LEU A 5 15.55 -22.36 -8.85
C LEU A 5 15.48 -20.87 -9.19
N GLU A 6 16.52 -20.30 -9.78
CA GLU A 6 16.56 -18.88 -10.15
C GLU A 6 15.47 -18.53 -11.17
N VAL A 7 15.28 -19.37 -12.20
CA VAL A 7 14.19 -19.20 -13.18
C VAL A 7 12.82 -19.29 -12.51
N THR A 8 12.62 -20.27 -11.62
CA THR A 8 11.34 -20.44 -10.90
C THR A 8 11.05 -19.24 -9.99
N LEU A 9 12.06 -18.78 -9.24
CA LEU A 9 11.96 -17.62 -8.37
C LEU A 9 11.68 -16.34 -9.17
N ASP A 10 12.33 -16.16 -10.32
CA ASP A 10 12.10 -15.01 -11.19
C ASP A 10 10.66 -14.97 -11.72
N LEU A 11 10.13 -16.11 -12.18
CA LEU A 11 8.75 -16.21 -12.64
C LEU A 11 7.76 -15.88 -11.52
N ILE A 12 7.90 -16.52 -10.36
CA ILE A 12 7.02 -16.31 -9.19
C ILE A 12 7.05 -14.84 -8.75
N CYS A 13 8.23 -14.25 -8.62
CA CYS A 13 8.36 -12.87 -8.21
C CYS A 13 7.86 -11.89 -9.27
N SER A 14 7.91 -12.24 -10.57
CA SER A 14 7.28 -11.45 -11.63
C SER A 14 5.76 -11.49 -11.52
N GLU A 15 5.17 -12.65 -11.24
CA GLU A 15 3.72 -12.78 -11.03
C GLU A 15 3.25 -11.96 -9.81
N ILE A 16 3.94 -12.10 -8.67
CA ILE A 16 3.65 -11.34 -7.45
C ILE A 16 3.76 -9.84 -7.71
N ALA A 17 4.85 -9.39 -8.34
CA ALA A 17 5.07 -7.98 -8.67
C ALA A 17 3.94 -7.41 -9.55
N GLY A 18 3.54 -8.15 -10.58
CA GLY A 18 2.42 -7.78 -11.44
C GLY A 18 1.10 -7.67 -10.67
N LEU A 19 0.83 -8.55 -9.70
CA LEU A 19 -0.36 -8.46 -8.85
C LEU A 19 -0.35 -7.23 -7.94
N LEU A 20 0.81 -6.88 -7.37
CA LEU A 20 0.98 -5.71 -6.52
C LEU A 20 0.82 -4.41 -7.32
N SER A 21 1.50 -4.29 -8.45
CA SER A 21 1.36 -3.16 -9.39
C SER A 21 -0.10 -3.00 -9.85
N LYS A 22 -0.72 -4.10 -10.29
CA LYS A 22 -2.13 -4.15 -10.70
C LYS A 22 -3.09 -3.67 -9.62
N SER A 23 -2.77 -3.85 -8.34
CA SER A 23 -3.66 -3.45 -7.24
C SER A 23 -3.78 -1.93 -7.12
N SER A 24 -2.68 -1.21 -7.34
CA SER A 24 -2.66 0.27 -7.44
C SER A 24 -3.43 0.75 -8.68
N ILE A 25 -3.27 0.05 -9.81
CA ILE A 25 -4.02 0.35 -11.04
C ILE A 25 -5.52 0.16 -10.83
N ILE A 26 -5.95 -0.98 -10.27
CA ILE A 26 -7.38 -1.23 -9.98
C ILE A 26 -7.94 -0.16 -9.06
N GLU A 27 -7.22 0.18 -7.98
CA GLU A 27 -7.64 1.25 -7.07
C GLU A 27 -7.95 2.52 -7.88
N SER A 28 -7.04 2.95 -8.75
CA SER A 28 -7.19 4.18 -9.53
C SER A 28 -8.27 4.13 -10.62
N LEU A 29 -8.67 2.93 -11.08
CA LEU A 29 -9.77 2.77 -12.03
C LEU A 29 -11.15 2.97 -11.39
N VAL A 30 -11.25 2.83 -10.07
CA VAL A 30 -12.52 2.99 -9.35
C VAL A 30 -12.71 4.44 -8.91
N PHE A 31 -13.89 5.00 -9.20
CA PHE A 31 -14.28 6.31 -8.69
C PHE A 31 -14.37 6.27 -7.16
N LYS A 32 -13.60 7.12 -6.49
CA LYS A 32 -13.60 7.25 -5.03
C LYS A 32 -13.66 8.73 -4.65
N PRO A 33 -14.65 9.16 -3.83
CA PRO A 33 -14.84 10.56 -3.48
C PRO A 33 -13.57 11.24 -2.96
N GLY A 34 -13.23 12.40 -3.51
CA GLY A 34 -12.08 13.23 -3.12
C GLY A 34 -10.72 12.74 -3.60
N ASN A 35 -10.62 11.57 -4.24
CA ASN A 35 -9.35 11.03 -4.74
C ASN A 35 -9.26 11.06 -6.28
N ALA A 36 -8.04 11.03 -6.80
CA ALA A 36 -7.80 10.85 -8.24
C ALA A 36 -8.30 9.46 -8.69
N SER A 37 -8.83 9.40 -9.92
CA SER A 37 -9.23 8.16 -10.58
C SER A 37 -9.39 8.39 -12.09
N ARG A 38 -9.72 7.34 -12.86
CA ARG A 38 -10.03 7.47 -14.30
C ARG A 38 -11.13 8.50 -14.62
N TYR A 39 -11.92 8.90 -13.63
CA TYR A 39 -13.02 9.85 -13.76
C TYR A 39 -12.67 11.29 -13.37
N GLN A 40 -11.58 11.49 -12.62
CA GLN A 40 -11.17 12.82 -12.17
C GLN A 40 -9.69 12.85 -11.79
N ASP A 41 -9.01 13.92 -12.21
CA ASP A 41 -7.79 14.37 -11.55
C ASP A 41 -8.15 15.26 -10.35
N ILE A 42 -7.26 15.34 -9.37
CA ILE A 42 -7.34 16.32 -8.29
C ILE A 42 -6.09 17.20 -8.31
N ASN A 43 -6.15 18.37 -7.66
CA ASN A 43 -5.05 19.34 -7.70
C ASN A 43 -3.67 18.77 -7.34
N SER A 44 -3.61 17.75 -6.46
CA SER A 44 -2.36 17.16 -6.01
C SER A 44 -1.91 15.90 -6.77
N VAL A 45 -2.83 15.21 -7.46
CA VAL A 45 -2.57 13.88 -8.03
C VAL A 45 -3.38 13.72 -9.31
N LYS A 46 -2.73 13.26 -10.37
CA LYS A 46 -3.38 12.89 -11.63
C LYS A 46 -3.53 11.38 -11.74
N PHE A 47 -4.58 10.93 -12.41
CA PHE A 47 -4.80 9.51 -12.70
C PHE A 47 -3.62 8.89 -13.46
N ARG A 48 -3.12 9.60 -14.47
CA ARG A 48 -1.97 9.15 -15.26
C ARG A 48 -0.73 8.91 -14.39
N ASP A 49 -0.46 9.84 -13.47
CA ASP A 49 0.68 9.74 -12.56
C ASP A 49 0.60 8.49 -11.68
N ILE A 50 -0.59 8.09 -11.24
CA ILE A 50 -0.80 6.85 -10.48
C ILE A 50 -0.46 5.62 -11.33
N LEU A 51 -0.94 5.56 -12.57
CA LEU A 51 -0.67 4.45 -13.49
C LEU A 51 0.83 4.30 -13.77
N GLU A 52 1.49 5.40 -14.13
CA GLU A 52 2.91 5.40 -14.45
C GLU A 52 3.75 5.04 -13.20
N SER A 53 3.36 5.53 -12.02
CA SER A 53 4.02 5.15 -10.76
C SER A 53 3.86 3.66 -10.43
N ALA A 54 2.69 3.08 -10.70
CA ALA A 54 2.45 1.65 -10.49
C ALA A 54 3.33 0.78 -11.40
N ILE A 55 3.45 1.16 -12.67
CA ILE A 55 4.33 0.49 -13.64
C ILE A 55 5.79 0.58 -13.20
N ILE A 56 6.26 1.75 -12.76
CA ILE A 56 7.64 1.93 -12.27
C ILE A 56 7.92 1.03 -11.05
N SER A 57 6.97 0.94 -10.14
CA SER A 57 7.14 0.22 -8.86
C SER A 57 7.10 -1.31 -9.02
N GLU A 58 6.63 -1.82 -10.16
CA GLU A 58 6.56 -3.27 -10.42
C GLU A 58 7.94 -3.94 -10.27
N GLU A 59 8.99 -3.35 -10.83
CA GLU A 59 10.34 -3.90 -10.72
C GLU A 59 10.85 -3.88 -9.27
N SER A 60 10.53 -2.83 -8.51
CA SER A 60 10.86 -2.74 -7.08
C SER A 60 10.16 -3.86 -6.28
N TYR A 61 8.90 -4.18 -6.59
CA TYR A 61 8.21 -5.32 -5.97
C TYR A 61 8.85 -6.67 -6.34
N LYS A 62 9.27 -6.84 -7.60
CA LYS A 62 9.96 -8.07 -8.06
C LYS A 62 11.27 -8.27 -7.30
N ILE A 63 12.07 -7.21 -7.17
CA ILE A 63 13.33 -7.23 -6.41
C ILE A 63 13.06 -7.51 -4.93
N ALA A 64 12.06 -6.85 -4.32
CA ALA A 64 11.70 -7.09 -2.93
C ALA A 64 11.33 -8.57 -2.68
N CYS A 65 10.51 -9.16 -3.55
CA CYS A 65 10.16 -10.58 -3.49
C CYS A 65 11.38 -11.51 -3.52
N LYS A 66 12.34 -11.24 -4.43
CA LYS A 66 13.60 -12.01 -4.51
C LYS A 66 14.44 -11.84 -3.24
N ARG A 67 14.60 -10.61 -2.75
CA ARG A 67 15.30 -10.33 -1.47
C ARG A 67 14.66 -11.06 -0.30
N GLY A 68 13.34 -11.17 -0.30
CA GLY A 68 12.58 -11.98 0.64
C GLY A 68 13.05 -13.42 0.75
N PHE A 69 13.27 -14.07 -0.38
CA PHE A 69 13.76 -15.46 -0.43
C PHE A 69 15.18 -15.59 0.13
N TYR A 70 16.07 -14.65 -0.20
CA TYR A 70 17.47 -14.66 0.23
C TYR A 70 17.70 -14.03 1.61
N SER A 71 16.70 -13.37 2.18
CA SER A 71 16.79 -12.54 3.38
C SER A 71 17.72 -11.32 3.24
N ASP A 72 17.79 -10.74 2.04
CA ASP A 72 18.65 -9.59 1.74
C ASP A 72 18.04 -8.26 2.21
N ARG A 73 18.89 -7.31 2.63
CA ARG A 73 18.51 -5.98 3.13
C ARG A 73 19.38 -4.89 2.51
N PRO A 74 18.95 -3.61 2.53
CA PRO A 74 17.67 -3.07 3.03
C PRO A 74 16.48 -3.38 2.10
N ILE A 75 15.27 -2.97 2.48
CA ILE A 75 14.03 -3.06 1.68
C ILE A 75 13.68 -1.68 1.11
N TYR A 76 13.81 -0.62 1.91
CA TYR A 76 13.31 0.72 1.57
C TYR A 76 14.20 1.51 0.61
N ASP A 77 15.36 0.98 0.20
CA ASP A 77 16.10 1.49 -0.97
C ASP A 77 15.30 1.30 -2.27
N LEU A 78 14.38 0.33 -2.30
CA LEU A 78 13.51 0.08 -3.45
C LEU A 78 12.43 1.17 -3.60
N LEU A 79 11.94 1.74 -2.49
CA LEU A 79 11.08 2.93 -2.53
C LEU A 79 11.83 4.14 -3.12
N TYR A 80 13.08 4.35 -2.68
CA TYR A 80 13.91 5.42 -3.22
C TYR A 80 14.17 5.20 -4.72
N ARG A 81 14.46 3.96 -5.13
CA ARG A 81 14.65 3.58 -6.53
C ARG A 81 13.46 3.96 -7.40
N SER A 82 12.24 3.61 -6.99
CA SER A 82 11.01 3.92 -7.74
C SER A 82 10.84 5.44 -7.93
N ILE A 83 11.02 6.21 -6.86
CA ILE A 83 10.95 7.69 -6.88
C ILE A 83 12.04 8.30 -7.77
N TYR A 84 13.27 7.80 -7.66
CA TYR A 84 14.40 8.29 -8.43
C TYR A 84 14.21 8.04 -9.94
N ILE A 85 13.75 6.83 -10.31
CA ILE A 85 13.43 6.49 -11.70
C ILE A 85 12.31 7.39 -12.21
N SER A 86 11.24 7.61 -11.43
CA SER A 86 10.11 8.44 -11.85
C SER A 86 10.58 9.83 -12.26
N LYS A 87 11.52 10.43 -11.53
CA LYS A 87 12.09 11.73 -11.88
C LYS A 87 12.91 11.74 -13.15
N ILE A 88 13.68 10.69 -13.41
CA ILE A 88 14.48 10.57 -14.64
C ILE A 88 13.57 10.57 -15.88
N ILE A 89 12.40 9.94 -15.77
CA ILE A 89 11.46 9.80 -16.90
C ILE A 89 10.27 10.77 -16.83
N ASP A 90 10.38 11.84 -16.02
CA ASP A 90 9.39 12.92 -15.88
C ASP A 90 7.99 12.47 -15.43
N VAL A 91 7.95 11.53 -14.48
CA VAL A 91 6.73 11.04 -13.82
C VAL A 91 6.66 11.55 -12.38
N ASN A 92 5.55 12.19 -12.04
CA ASN A 92 5.25 12.62 -10.69
C ASN A 92 4.81 11.42 -9.82
N PHE A 93 5.70 10.92 -8.96
CA PHE A 93 5.45 9.71 -8.19
C PHE A 93 4.26 9.85 -7.23
N SER A 94 3.16 9.15 -7.52
CA SER A 94 1.85 9.39 -6.91
C SER A 94 1.29 8.21 -6.10
N ILE A 95 2.12 7.21 -5.79
CA ILE A 95 1.74 6.03 -4.98
C ILE A 95 2.68 5.79 -3.79
N PHE A 96 3.31 6.84 -3.27
CA PHE A 96 4.27 6.76 -2.17
C PHE A 96 3.76 5.96 -0.97
N GLY A 97 2.54 6.25 -0.50
CA GLY A 97 1.94 5.51 0.61
C GLY A 97 1.68 4.04 0.26
N THR A 98 1.10 3.78 -0.89
CA THR A 98 0.87 2.42 -1.37
C THR A 98 2.18 1.61 -1.43
N GLU A 99 3.25 2.15 -2.00
CA GLU A 99 4.52 1.41 -2.12
C GLU A 99 5.17 1.12 -0.76
N ILE A 100 5.09 2.04 0.21
CA ILE A 100 5.50 1.78 1.61
C ILE A 100 4.83 0.52 2.16
N SER A 101 3.52 0.38 1.92
CA SER A 101 2.71 -0.72 2.42
C SER A 101 2.99 -2.04 1.69
N LEU A 102 3.21 -1.97 0.37
CA LEU A 102 3.36 -3.14 -0.50
C LEU A 102 4.77 -3.74 -0.49
N LEU A 103 5.84 -2.97 -0.21
CA LEU A 103 7.20 -3.50 -0.18
C LEU A 103 7.41 -4.65 0.85
N PRO A 104 6.97 -4.53 2.13
CA PRO A 104 7.06 -5.63 3.08
C PRO A 104 6.21 -6.85 2.70
N LEU A 105 5.06 -6.62 2.04
CA LEU A 105 4.22 -7.69 1.51
C LEU A 105 4.94 -8.43 0.37
N ALA A 106 5.52 -7.71 -0.59
CA ALA A 106 6.31 -8.26 -1.68
C ALA A 106 7.45 -9.14 -1.15
N TYR A 107 8.23 -8.60 -0.20
CA TYR A 107 9.31 -9.29 0.48
C TYR A 107 8.86 -10.60 1.15
N SER A 108 7.66 -10.61 1.72
CA SER A 108 7.16 -11.79 2.44
C SER A 108 6.46 -12.82 1.55
N SER A 109 6.10 -12.44 0.33
CA SER A 109 5.14 -13.17 -0.50
C SER A 109 5.61 -14.55 -0.95
N VAL A 110 6.89 -14.69 -1.26
CA VAL A 110 7.44 -15.93 -1.82
C VAL A 110 7.53 -17.08 -0.79
N LEU A 111 7.76 -16.73 0.48
CA LEU A 111 7.89 -17.72 1.56
C LEU A 111 6.54 -18.04 2.21
N ALA A 112 5.59 -17.11 2.16
CA ALA A 112 4.23 -17.31 2.63
C ALA A 112 3.51 -18.41 1.83
N TYR A 113 2.67 -19.18 2.53
CA TYR A 113 1.91 -20.29 1.93
C TYR A 113 0.40 -20.00 1.79
N ASN A 114 -0.08 -18.93 2.41
CA ASN A 114 -1.44 -18.41 2.31
C ASN A 114 -1.46 -16.97 2.82
N LEU A 115 -2.63 -16.32 2.77
CA LEU A 115 -2.80 -14.94 3.19
C LEU A 115 -2.44 -14.70 4.68
N ASP A 116 -2.84 -15.60 5.59
CA ASP A 116 -2.53 -15.47 7.02
C ASP A 116 -1.01 -15.51 7.28
N SER A 117 -0.32 -16.43 6.60
CA SER A 117 1.14 -16.54 6.65
C SER A 117 1.81 -15.30 6.08
N LEU A 118 1.30 -14.76 4.97
CA LEU A 118 1.80 -13.51 4.38
C LEU A 118 1.70 -12.35 5.37
N ILE A 119 0.53 -12.14 5.98
CA ILE A 119 0.30 -11.06 6.95
C ILE A 119 1.24 -11.22 8.15
N SER A 120 1.36 -12.43 8.68
CA SER A 120 2.25 -12.73 9.81
C SER A 120 3.72 -12.45 9.49
N MET A 121 4.20 -12.92 8.33
CA MET A 121 5.58 -12.70 7.90
C MET A 121 5.86 -11.23 7.60
N SER A 122 4.95 -10.54 6.91
CA SER A 122 5.07 -9.11 6.63
C SER A 122 5.10 -8.28 7.91
N THR A 123 4.28 -8.64 8.90
CA THR A 123 4.31 -8.01 10.22
C THR A 123 5.68 -8.17 10.90
N GLN A 124 6.29 -9.35 10.81
CA GLN A 124 7.64 -9.57 11.35
C GLN A 124 8.69 -8.76 10.59
N VAL A 125 8.58 -8.68 9.26
CA VAL A 125 9.45 -7.86 8.42
C VAL A 125 9.35 -6.38 8.83
N VAL A 126 8.15 -5.84 8.96
CA VAL A 126 7.92 -4.45 9.39
C VAL A 126 8.55 -4.16 10.76
N ARG A 127 8.39 -5.06 11.74
CA ARG A 127 8.99 -4.90 13.08
C ARG A 127 10.52 -5.00 13.08
N SER A 128 11.09 -5.60 12.05
CA SER A 128 12.54 -5.74 11.88
C SER A 128 13.19 -4.65 11.03
N LEU A 129 12.43 -3.67 10.52
CA LEU A 129 12.98 -2.58 9.71
C LEU A 129 13.96 -1.74 10.53
N ASP A 130 15.18 -1.62 10.03
CA ASP A 130 16.34 -1.14 10.78
C ASP A 130 16.71 0.31 10.45
N ARG A 131 17.92 0.73 10.83
CA ARG A 131 18.44 2.08 10.57
C ARG A 131 18.82 2.31 9.11
N ASP A 132 19.21 1.28 8.37
CA ASP A 132 19.54 1.43 6.96
C ASP A 132 18.26 1.56 6.13
N ASP A 133 17.20 0.81 6.46
CA ASP A 133 15.85 1.05 5.96
C ASP A 133 15.40 2.50 6.24
N SER A 134 15.68 3.01 7.45
CA SER A 134 15.34 4.38 7.87
C SER A 134 16.07 5.47 7.05
N LYS A 135 17.36 5.27 6.76
CA LYS A 135 18.14 6.18 5.90
C LYS A 135 17.55 6.24 4.49
N TRP A 136 17.22 5.10 3.90
CA TRP A 136 16.63 5.06 2.56
C TRP A 136 15.23 5.67 2.53
N PHE A 137 14.40 5.39 3.54
CA PHE A 137 13.11 6.04 3.70
C PHE A 137 13.24 7.57 3.80
N SER A 138 14.21 8.06 4.57
CA SER A 138 14.51 9.48 4.71
C SER A 138 14.99 10.10 3.39
N ASN A 139 15.82 9.38 2.62
CA ASN A 139 16.23 9.80 1.28
C ASN A 139 15.05 9.91 0.32
N SER A 140 14.11 8.96 0.36
CA SER A 140 12.86 9.02 -0.42
C SER A 140 12.03 10.26 -0.11
N LEU A 141 11.91 10.62 1.18
CA LEU A 141 11.20 11.83 1.61
C LEU A 141 11.90 13.12 1.16
N ASN A 142 13.23 13.16 1.28
CA ASN A 142 14.06 14.27 0.78
C ASN A 142 13.88 14.45 -0.74
N GLU A 143 13.81 13.34 -1.47
CA GLU A 143 13.64 13.35 -2.91
C GLU A 143 12.25 13.89 -3.30
N LEU A 144 11.18 13.43 -2.64
CA LEU A 144 9.82 13.89 -2.96
C LEU A 144 9.51 15.33 -2.55
N LYS A 145 10.26 15.92 -1.61
CA LYS A 145 10.06 17.30 -1.11
C LYS A 145 8.60 17.60 -0.71
N LEU A 146 8.01 16.69 0.06
CA LEU A 146 6.61 16.75 0.45
C LEU A 146 6.36 17.93 1.42
N SER A 147 5.74 19.00 0.92
CA SER A 147 5.56 20.25 1.66
C SER A 147 4.71 20.14 2.94
N TYR A 148 3.89 19.10 3.06
CA TYR A 148 3.01 18.89 4.21
C TYR A 148 3.68 18.25 5.43
N LEU A 149 4.94 17.79 5.32
CA LEU A 149 5.64 17.14 6.43
C LEU A 149 6.17 18.14 7.47
N GLY A 150 6.35 19.41 7.08
CA GLY A 150 6.82 20.45 8.00
C GLY A 150 8.19 20.14 8.61
N THR A 151 8.42 20.65 9.83
CA THR A 151 9.58 20.31 10.66
C THR A 151 9.10 19.69 11.96
N LEU A 152 9.69 18.54 12.30
CA LEU A 152 9.38 17.82 13.53
C LEU A 152 10.48 18.03 14.56
N SER A 153 10.10 18.16 15.83
CA SER A 153 11.04 18.26 16.95
C SER A 153 11.68 16.91 17.29
N SER A 154 11.01 15.81 16.95
CA SER A 154 11.49 14.43 17.09
C SER A 154 11.16 13.62 15.85
N MET A 155 12.04 12.69 15.47
CA MET A 155 11.89 11.83 14.28
C MET A 155 11.70 12.62 12.97
N ASP A 156 12.46 13.71 12.81
CA ASP A 156 12.51 14.44 11.55
C ASP A 156 13.36 13.67 10.54
N PHE A 157 12.80 13.42 9.35
CA PHE A 157 13.47 12.68 8.28
C PHE A 157 14.79 13.31 7.83
N ARG A 158 15.03 14.60 8.07
CA ARG A 158 16.29 15.26 7.70
C ARG A 158 17.46 14.86 8.57
N ASN A 159 17.22 14.40 9.80
CA ASN A 159 18.25 14.00 10.77
C ASN A 159 17.84 12.70 11.50
N MET A 160 17.34 11.71 10.76
CA MET A 160 16.81 10.47 11.32
C MET A 160 17.92 9.45 11.64
N GLU A 161 18.09 9.10 12.91
CA GLU A 161 19.06 8.08 13.37
C GLU A 161 18.39 6.82 13.98
N GLU A 162 17.07 6.80 14.03
CA GLU A 162 16.26 5.71 14.58
C GLU A 162 16.00 4.58 13.57
N THR A 163 15.60 3.40 14.07
CA THR A 163 15.12 2.32 13.21
C THR A 163 13.82 2.71 12.53
N LEU A 164 13.59 2.25 11.30
CA LEU A 164 12.37 2.59 10.57
C LEU A 164 11.12 2.04 11.28
N TRP A 165 11.23 0.94 12.04
CA TRP A 165 10.17 0.50 12.94
C TRP A 165 9.77 1.58 13.97
N ASN A 166 10.74 2.18 14.66
CA ASN A 166 10.47 3.24 15.64
C ASN A 166 9.85 4.48 14.98
N VAL A 167 10.32 4.82 13.78
CA VAL A 167 9.75 5.90 12.95
C VAL A 167 8.30 5.61 12.60
N PHE A 168 7.98 4.39 12.20
CA PHE A 168 6.61 4.00 11.88
C PHE A 168 5.72 4.01 13.13
N MET A 169 6.21 3.49 14.27
CA MET A 169 5.47 3.54 15.53
C MET A 169 5.13 4.98 15.95
N TYR A 170 6.07 5.90 15.84
CA TYR A 170 5.81 7.32 16.13
C TYR A 170 4.83 7.94 15.14
N SER A 171 5.05 7.72 13.84
CA SER A 171 4.23 8.30 12.76
C SER A 171 2.81 7.75 12.75
N SER A 172 2.59 6.55 13.30
CA SER A 172 1.27 5.92 13.39
C SER A 172 0.23 6.73 14.19
N ASN A 173 0.65 7.72 14.98
CA ASN A 173 -0.26 8.59 15.70
C ASN A 173 -1.07 9.50 14.79
N GLU A 174 -0.49 9.95 13.68
CA GLU A 174 -1.08 10.94 12.76
C GLU A 174 -1.29 10.39 11.35
N ASP A 175 -0.55 9.36 10.95
CA ASP A 175 -0.68 8.71 9.64
C ASP A 175 -1.50 7.42 9.75
N SER A 176 -2.70 7.42 9.18
CA SER A 176 -3.61 6.26 9.19
C SER A 176 -3.09 5.06 8.40
N LEU A 177 -2.29 5.27 7.34
CA LEU A 177 -1.66 4.20 6.58
C LEU A 177 -0.51 3.58 7.39
N ILE A 178 0.34 4.39 8.01
CA ILE A 178 1.40 3.83 8.87
C ILE A 178 0.77 3.09 10.06
N ARG A 179 -0.32 3.64 10.64
CA ARG A 179 -1.11 2.96 11.68
C ARG A 179 -1.63 1.62 11.22
N ASN A 180 -2.13 1.53 9.99
CA ASN A 180 -2.55 0.26 9.38
C ASN A 180 -1.38 -0.75 9.35
N ILE A 181 -0.21 -0.33 8.87
CA ILE A 181 0.98 -1.19 8.75
C ILE A 181 1.45 -1.70 10.13
N VAL A 182 1.62 -0.81 11.12
CA VAL A 182 2.10 -1.23 12.47
C VAL A 182 1.06 -2.05 13.25
N ARG A 183 -0.23 -1.94 12.89
CA ARG A 183 -1.32 -2.78 13.39
C ARG A 183 -1.57 -4.01 12.53
N ASN A 184 -0.52 -4.54 11.89
CA ASN A 184 -0.56 -5.78 11.12
C ASN A 184 -1.58 -5.74 9.97
N TYR A 185 -1.68 -4.60 9.28
CA TYR A 185 -2.57 -4.37 8.13
C TYR A 185 -4.08 -4.46 8.46
N GLU A 186 -4.48 -4.16 9.70
CA GLU A 186 -5.86 -4.25 10.21
C GLU A 186 -6.92 -3.70 9.24
N TYR A 187 -6.73 -2.50 8.71
CA TYR A 187 -7.69 -1.83 7.84
C TYR A 187 -7.66 -2.39 6.42
N SER A 188 -6.49 -2.79 5.91
CA SER A 188 -6.39 -3.46 4.62
C SER A 188 -7.01 -4.87 4.64
N ILE A 189 -6.97 -5.55 5.78
CA ILE A 189 -7.68 -6.82 5.99
C ILE A 189 -9.21 -6.59 5.96
N GLU A 190 -9.69 -5.50 6.56
CA GLU A 190 -11.11 -5.12 6.46
C GLU A 190 -11.53 -4.86 5.01
N VAL A 191 -10.70 -4.14 4.23
CA VAL A 191 -10.91 -3.96 2.77
C VAL A 191 -10.95 -5.30 2.04
N TYR A 192 -9.98 -6.18 2.29
CA TYR A 192 -9.93 -7.53 1.72
C TYR A 192 -11.23 -8.30 1.98
N ASN A 193 -11.71 -8.27 3.23
CA ASN A 193 -12.92 -8.98 3.64
C ASN A 193 -14.16 -8.46 2.90
N ILE A 194 -14.32 -7.13 2.79
CA ILE A 194 -15.46 -6.53 2.06
C ILE A 194 -15.43 -6.97 0.60
N ILE A 195 -14.28 -6.88 -0.05
CA ILE A 195 -14.14 -7.28 -1.46
C ILE A 195 -14.42 -8.78 -1.66
N ARG A 196 -13.93 -9.62 -0.74
CA ARG A 196 -14.13 -11.08 -0.80
C ARG A 196 -15.58 -11.49 -0.54
N GLN A 197 -16.26 -10.83 0.39
CA GLN A 197 -17.67 -11.07 0.72
C GLN A 197 -18.64 -10.60 -0.37
N ASN A 198 -18.23 -9.61 -1.17
CA ASN A 198 -18.99 -9.08 -2.29
C ASN A 198 -20.43 -8.64 -1.91
N PRO A 199 -20.65 -7.87 -0.82
CA PRO A 199 -21.99 -7.52 -0.33
C PRO A 199 -22.81 -6.73 -1.36
N CYS A 200 -22.17 -5.87 -2.15
CA CYS A 200 -22.86 -5.06 -3.17
C CYS A 200 -23.01 -5.77 -4.52
N LYS A 201 -22.61 -7.05 -4.61
CA LYS A 201 -22.69 -7.92 -5.80
C LYS A 201 -22.00 -7.39 -7.05
N ASP A 202 -21.17 -6.36 -6.90
CA ASP A 202 -20.38 -5.74 -7.96
C ASP A 202 -19.01 -5.32 -7.42
N PHE A 203 -17.95 -5.65 -8.16
CA PHE A 203 -16.58 -5.48 -7.70
C PHE A 203 -16.20 -4.01 -7.48
N GLU A 204 -16.62 -3.11 -8.38
CA GLU A 204 -16.36 -1.68 -8.27
C GLU A 204 -17.12 -1.09 -7.07
N ASN A 205 -18.39 -1.44 -6.90
CA ASN A 205 -19.20 -1.01 -5.76
C ASN A 205 -18.61 -1.47 -4.42
N ASN A 206 -18.07 -2.70 -4.31
CA ASN A 206 -17.44 -3.14 -3.06
C ASN A 206 -16.16 -2.37 -2.73
N ILE A 207 -15.39 -1.94 -3.74
CA ILE A 207 -14.21 -1.08 -3.54
C ILE A 207 -14.66 0.29 -3.03
N GLN A 208 -15.75 0.83 -3.58
CA GLN A 208 -16.37 2.08 -3.10
C GLN A 208 -16.87 1.93 -1.66
N THR A 209 -17.59 0.85 -1.35
CA THR A 209 -18.03 0.51 0.00
C THR A 209 -16.86 0.40 0.97
N ALA A 210 -15.79 -0.31 0.60
CA ALA A 210 -14.61 -0.43 1.42
C ALA A 210 -13.96 0.93 1.68
N PHE A 211 -13.86 1.78 0.66
CA PHE A 211 -13.30 3.12 0.79
C PHE A 211 -14.12 3.98 1.76
N ILE A 212 -15.45 4.02 1.61
CA ILE A 212 -16.35 4.74 2.52
C ILE A 212 -16.27 4.18 3.94
N ARG A 213 -16.25 2.85 4.08
CA ARG A 213 -16.19 2.18 5.38
C ARG A 213 -14.91 2.52 6.13
N ILE A 214 -13.75 2.42 5.48
CA ILE A 214 -12.47 2.79 6.10
C ILE A 214 -12.44 4.27 6.46
N LEU A 215 -12.83 5.15 5.54
CA LEU A 215 -12.84 6.60 5.78
C LEU A 215 -13.78 7.00 6.93
N SER A 216 -14.89 6.28 7.11
CA SER A 216 -15.83 6.50 8.22
C SER A 216 -15.26 6.12 9.58
N LYS A 217 -14.42 5.08 9.63
CA LYS A 217 -13.87 4.48 10.85
C LYS A 217 -12.56 5.15 11.28
N VAL A 218 -11.74 5.56 10.33
CA VAL A 218 -10.39 6.07 10.58
C VAL A 218 -10.22 7.41 9.86
N PRO A 219 -9.98 8.52 10.60
CA PRO A 219 -9.65 9.80 9.98
C PRO A 219 -8.45 9.67 9.06
N ASP A 220 -8.58 10.19 7.84
CA ASP A 220 -7.52 10.09 6.84
C ASP A 220 -6.27 10.87 7.26
N GLY A 221 -5.11 10.22 7.19
CA GLY A 221 -3.82 10.79 7.63
C GLY A 221 -3.35 11.97 6.78
N LEU A 222 -3.59 11.95 5.47
CA LEU A 222 -3.21 13.06 4.58
C LEU A 222 -4.08 14.29 4.86
N ILE A 223 -5.39 14.11 5.07
CA ILE A 223 -6.29 15.18 5.49
C ILE A 223 -5.89 15.69 6.87
N TYR A 224 -5.59 14.79 7.82
CA TYR A 224 -5.15 15.16 9.17
C TYR A 224 -3.91 16.06 9.14
N ARG A 225 -2.87 15.66 8.41
CA ARG A 225 -1.61 16.43 8.33
C ARG A 225 -1.79 17.78 7.63
N LYS A 226 -2.66 17.86 6.61
CA LYS A 226 -2.86 19.10 5.84
C LYS A 226 -3.85 20.08 6.48
N PHE A 227 -4.89 19.57 7.15
CA PHE A 227 -6.04 20.37 7.59
C PHE A 227 -6.39 20.20 9.07
N GLY A 228 -5.69 19.32 9.78
CA GLY A 228 -5.85 19.06 11.21
C GLY A 228 -6.96 18.07 11.55
N ALA A 229 -6.93 17.61 12.81
CA ALA A 229 -7.81 16.57 13.34
C ALA A 229 -9.31 16.85 13.15
N ARG A 230 -9.74 18.10 13.39
CA ARG A 230 -11.16 18.48 13.31
C ARG A 230 -11.72 18.30 11.90
N VAL A 231 -10.93 18.60 10.88
CA VAL A 231 -11.35 18.43 9.48
C VAL A 231 -11.38 16.96 9.10
N ALA A 232 -10.35 16.20 9.46
CA ALA A 232 -10.31 14.76 9.20
C ALA A 232 -11.50 14.03 9.85
N LEU A 233 -11.83 14.37 11.11
CA LEU A 233 -13.01 13.83 11.81
C LEU A 233 -14.33 14.22 11.13
N ARG A 234 -14.46 15.45 10.63
CA ARG A 234 -15.66 15.89 9.90
C ARG A 234 -15.85 15.08 8.60
N VAL A 235 -14.76 14.75 7.91
CA VAL A 235 -14.82 13.90 6.71
C VAL A 235 -15.27 12.49 7.07
N SER A 236 -14.72 11.90 8.14
CA SER A 236 -15.16 10.59 8.63
C SER A 236 -16.62 10.57 9.09
N ASP A 237 -17.07 11.62 9.79
CA ASP A 237 -18.47 11.77 10.19
C ASP A 237 -19.40 11.86 8.97
N TYR A 238 -19.01 12.58 7.92
CA TYR A 238 -19.77 12.58 6.67
C TYR A 238 -19.82 11.17 6.06
N ALA A 239 -18.66 10.50 5.92
CA ALA A 239 -18.60 9.15 5.36
C ALA A 239 -19.45 8.13 6.16
N SER A 240 -19.53 8.26 7.49
CA SER A 240 -20.35 7.38 8.34
C SER A 240 -21.86 7.48 8.13
N LYS A 241 -22.32 8.56 7.47
CA LYS A 241 -23.74 8.79 7.17
C LYS A 241 -24.16 8.20 5.82
N LEU A 242 -23.20 7.77 5.01
CA LEU A 242 -23.48 7.10 3.74
C LEU A 242 -23.90 5.65 3.97
N PRO A 243 -24.80 5.10 3.13
CA PRO A 243 -25.20 3.70 3.24
C PRO A 243 -24.05 2.76 2.83
N GLU A 244 -24.15 1.49 3.24
CA GLU A 244 -23.11 0.48 3.00
C GLU A 244 -22.78 0.29 1.51
N CYS A 245 -23.80 0.19 0.65
CA CYS A 245 -23.64 0.22 -0.80
C CYS A 245 -24.13 1.58 -1.31
N PRO A 246 -23.28 2.63 -1.30
CA PRO A 246 -23.68 3.97 -1.69
C PRO A 246 -24.09 4.02 -3.16
N SER A 247 -25.16 4.76 -3.45
CA SER A 247 -25.54 5.05 -4.82
C SER A 247 -24.52 5.98 -5.48
N GLN A 248 -24.54 6.04 -6.81
CA GLN A 248 -23.69 7.00 -7.52
C GLN A 248 -23.96 8.45 -7.08
N SER A 249 -25.22 8.80 -6.80
CA SER A 249 -25.59 10.14 -6.29
C SER A 249 -24.94 10.43 -4.94
N ASP A 250 -24.94 9.45 -4.02
CA ASP A 250 -24.31 9.59 -2.70
C ASP A 250 -22.81 9.86 -2.84
N LEU A 251 -22.14 9.10 -3.72
CA LEU A 251 -20.71 9.26 -4.00
C LEU A 251 -20.40 10.61 -4.65
N TYR A 252 -21.22 11.07 -5.61
CA TYR A 252 -21.00 12.35 -6.28
C TYR A 252 -21.19 13.55 -5.35
N GLU A 253 -22.20 13.54 -4.48
CA GLU A 253 -22.40 14.62 -3.51
C GLU A 253 -21.26 14.65 -2.48
N PHE A 254 -20.83 13.48 -1.99
CA PHE A 254 -19.68 13.43 -1.10
C PHE A 254 -18.38 13.87 -1.80
N ASN A 255 -18.21 13.48 -3.06
CA ASN A 255 -17.06 13.92 -3.87
C ASN A 255 -17.04 15.44 -4.04
N LYS A 256 -18.18 16.06 -4.33
CA LYS A 256 -18.30 17.52 -4.46
C LYS A 256 -17.89 18.23 -3.17
N PHE A 257 -18.31 17.71 -2.02
CA PHE A 257 -17.87 18.22 -0.72
C PHE A 257 -16.34 18.13 -0.56
N LEU A 258 -15.73 16.99 -0.85
CA LEU A 258 -14.29 16.78 -0.71
C LEU A 258 -13.47 17.63 -1.69
N VAL A 259 -13.82 17.62 -2.97
CA VAL A 259 -13.10 18.34 -4.03
C VAL A 259 -13.17 19.84 -3.84
N SER A 260 -14.36 20.40 -3.52
CA SER A 260 -14.52 21.85 -3.29
C SER A 260 -13.68 22.36 -2.13
N ASN A 261 -13.43 21.52 -1.13
CA ASN A 261 -12.59 21.84 0.02
C ASN A 261 -11.12 21.37 -0.13
N LYS A 262 -10.76 20.72 -1.25
CA LYS A 262 -9.44 20.12 -1.50
C LYS A 262 -9.06 19.05 -0.46
N TYR A 263 -10.04 18.37 0.11
CA TYR A 263 -9.84 17.26 1.04
C TYR A 263 -9.58 15.98 0.26
N ASN A 264 -8.30 15.62 0.11
CA ASN A 264 -7.88 14.39 -0.54
C ASN A 264 -7.66 13.27 0.50
N PRO A 265 -8.55 12.26 0.57
CA PRO A 265 -8.39 11.08 1.42
C PRO A 265 -7.39 10.06 0.81
N GLY A 266 -6.16 10.52 0.59
CA GLY A 266 -5.11 9.72 -0.07
C GLY A 266 -4.61 8.55 0.77
N SER A 267 -4.53 8.69 2.10
CA SER A 267 -4.11 7.58 2.97
C SER A 267 -5.16 6.46 2.98
N THR A 268 -6.46 6.80 2.93
CA THR A 268 -7.52 5.81 2.73
C THR A 268 -7.37 5.11 1.38
N ALA A 269 -7.06 5.83 0.31
CA ALA A 269 -6.80 5.23 -1.00
C ALA A 269 -5.62 4.23 -0.97
N ASP A 270 -4.52 4.57 -0.29
CA ASP A 270 -3.38 3.67 -0.12
C ASP A 270 -3.74 2.38 0.65
N ILE A 271 -4.60 2.50 1.67
CA ILE A 271 -5.15 1.34 2.42
C ILE A 271 -6.00 0.45 1.52
N ILE A 272 -6.79 1.05 0.61
CA ILE A 272 -7.61 0.34 -0.37
C ILE A 272 -6.73 -0.43 -1.37
N ALA A 273 -5.72 0.21 -1.93
CA ALA A 273 -4.75 -0.44 -2.82
C ALA A 273 -4.06 -1.62 -2.13
N THR A 274 -3.70 -1.47 -0.85
CA THR A 274 -3.14 -2.55 -0.04
C THR A 274 -4.14 -3.70 0.17
N GLY A 275 -5.41 -3.42 0.45
CA GLY A 275 -6.44 -4.46 0.60
C GLY A 275 -6.71 -5.21 -0.72
N LEU A 276 -6.66 -4.51 -1.85
CA LEU A 276 -6.70 -5.12 -3.19
C LEU A 276 -5.51 -6.04 -3.44
N ALA A 277 -4.32 -5.66 -2.99
CA ALA A 277 -3.12 -6.51 -3.07
C ALA A 277 -3.30 -7.79 -2.26
N LEU A 278 -3.81 -7.71 -1.03
CA LEU A 278 -4.14 -8.89 -0.23
C LEU A 278 -5.14 -9.81 -0.94
N TYR A 279 -6.21 -9.25 -1.53
CA TYR A 279 -7.20 -10.01 -2.29
C TYR A 279 -6.62 -10.70 -3.53
N ASN A 280 -5.75 -10.01 -4.27
CA ASN A 280 -5.10 -10.57 -5.46
C ASN A 280 -4.09 -11.67 -5.09
N LEU A 281 -3.32 -11.48 -4.03
CA LEU A 281 -2.36 -12.48 -3.53
C LEU A 281 -3.07 -13.70 -2.96
N ASP A 282 -4.17 -13.55 -2.23
CA ASP A 282 -4.98 -14.67 -1.72
C ASP A 282 -5.45 -15.57 -2.86
N LYS A 283 -6.03 -14.98 -3.91
CA LYS A 283 -6.42 -15.71 -5.13
C LYS A 283 -5.25 -16.39 -5.83
N TRP A 284 -4.06 -15.79 -5.79
CA TRP A 284 -2.86 -16.40 -6.35
C TRP A 284 -2.42 -17.60 -5.50
N TYR A 285 -2.39 -17.49 -4.18
CA TYR A 285 -2.09 -18.62 -3.30
C TYR A 285 -3.09 -19.78 -3.48
N GLU A 286 -4.39 -19.49 -3.58
CA GLU A 286 -5.43 -20.51 -3.81
C GLU A 286 -5.16 -21.33 -5.09
N LYS A 287 -4.69 -20.68 -6.16
CA LYS A 287 -4.45 -21.32 -7.47
C LYS A 287 -3.10 -22.00 -7.58
N THR A 288 -2.06 -21.41 -7.00
CA THR A 288 -0.68 -21.77 -7.31
C THR A 288 -0.05 -22.68 -6.25
N ARG A 289 -0.72 -22.88 -5.09
CA ARG A 289 -0.23 -23.69 -3.96
C ARG A 289 0.20 -25.12 -4.31
N LEU A 290 -0.48 -25.78 -5.24
CA LEU A 290 -0.15 -27.17 -5.60
C LEU A 290 1.02 -27.29 -6.58
N ASN A 291 1.36 -26.19 -7.27
CA ASN A 291 2.29 -26.21 -8.39
C ASN A 291 3.66 -25.61 -8.06
N ILE A 292 3.79 -24.82 -6.99
CA ILE A 292 5.05 -24.22 -6.56
C ILE A 292 5.73 -25.09 -5.50
N ARG A 293 6.80 -25.78 -5.89
CA ARG A 293 7.78 -26.38 -4.98
C ARG A 293 9.02 -25.50 -4.95
N LEU A 294 9.01 -24.45 -4.15
CA LEU A 294 10.25 -23.76 -3.79
C LEU A 294 10.96 -24.56 -2.69
N PRO A 295 12.25 -24.91 -2.86
CA PRO A 295 13.04 -25.44 -1.75
C PRO A 295 13.09 -24.39 -0.63
N LEU A 296 13.07 -24.82 0.64
CA LEU A 296 13.24 -23.85 1.73
C LEU A 296 14.59 -23.15 1.56
N PRO A 297 14.68 -21.85 1.90
CA PRO A 297 15.97 -21.19 2.04
C PRO A 297 16.84 -22.06 2.96
N ARG A 298 18.01 -22.50 2.45
CA ARG A 298 18.97 -23.38 3.15
C ARG A 298 18.68 -24.89 3.15
N GLY A 299 17.83 -25.41 2.27
CA GLY A 299 17.85 -26.84 1.89
C GLY A 299 17.09 -27.81 2.80
N CYS A 300 16.13 -27.32 3.60
CA CYS A 300 15.19 -28.21 4.28
C CYS A 300 13.97 -28.51 3.37
N ASP A 301 13.51 -29.75 3.37
CA ASP A 301 12.28 -30.12 2.66
C ASP A 301 11.04 -29.72 3.50
N ARG A 302 10.03 -29.15 2.83
CA ARG A 302 8.70 -29.00 3.43
C ARG A 302 8.06 -30.39 3.52
N ILE A 303 7.92 -30.91 4.74
CA ILE A 303 7.05 -32.07 4.98
C ILE A 303 5.61 -31.57 4.90
N TYR A 304 4.99 -31.71 3.73
CA TYR A 304 3.56 -31.54 3.58
C TYR A 304 2.88 -32.80 4.14
N LYS A 305 2.12 -32.65 5.24
CA LYS A 305 1.12 -33.64 5.66
C LYS A 305 -0.22 -33.31 5.00
#